data_AF-U1PDH5-F1
#
_entry.id   AF-U1PDH5-F1
#
_cell.length_a   1.000
_cell.length_b   1.000
_cell.length_c   1.000
_cell.angle_alpha   90.00
_cell.angle_beta   90.00
_cell.angle_gamma   90.00
#
_symmetry.space_group_name_H-M   'P 1'
#
loop_
_entity.id
_entity.type
_entity.pdbx_description
1 polymer ?
#
loop_
_entity_poly.entity_id
_entity_poly.type
_entity_poly.pdbx_seq_one_letter_code
_entity_poly.pdbx_strand_id
1 'polypeptide(L)'
;MDIPGTNSPLLRDVLLRLLVLGLLTAPLWVTVVDIDEPTHTYDRTEVVVNDTRIEYADRGPPARAGPLSDDIKCTGYDPRACALERHLADGGSAPSRIYATRVVGGDPSVLEADYRYVQVEGAVYRAAAESNTSAQRMNGLYRVDATLEPVDADIALSDVSLEPDHVPSVVAKTARGGPTTSENEVDVPETPIELDDGTYYRVYLQSSSNESPLIENRFSGFLPLLITFAPPFVGMYILIRLPRQFEISYVGNRNRD
;
A
#
# COMPACT_ATOMS: atom_id res chain seq x y z
N MET A 1 -24.75 20.60 -53.50
CA MET A 1 -25.39 19.68 -52.52
C MET A 1 -25.60 20.52 -51.28
N ASP A 2 -26.72 21.23 -51.26
CA ASP A 2 -27.02 22.21 -50.21
C ASP A 2 -27.50 21.48 -48.97
N ILE A 3 -26.80 21.70 -47.85
CA ILE A 3 -27.26 21.28 -46.54
C ILE A 3 -28.46 22.20 -46.21
N PRO A 4 -29.68 21.67 -46.03
CA PRO A 4 -30.83 22.50 -45.71
C PRO A 4 -30.59 23.18 -44.37
N GLY A 5 -30.51 24.52 -44.37
CA GLY A 5 -30.40 25.31 -43.15
C GLY A 5 -31.67 25.18 -42.32
N THR A 6 -31.65 24.30 -41.32
CA THR A 6 -32.66 24.23 -40.26
C THR A 6 -32.55 25.47 -39.36
N ASN A 7 -33.05 26.61 -39.86
CA ASN A 7 -33.22 27.86 -39.11
C ASN A 7 -34.59 27.88 -38.40
N SER A 8 -34.97 26.80 -37.72
CA SER A 8 -36.13 26.81 -36.83
C SER A 8 -35.68 27.28 -35.44
N PRO A 9 -36.03 28.50 -35.00
CA PRO A 9 -35.58 29.05 -33.72
C PRO A 9 -36.01 28.17 -32.53
N LEU A 10 -37.15 27.49 -32.66
CA LEU A 10 -37.64 26.52 -31.69
C LEU A 10 -36.71 25.32 -31.51
N LEU A 11 -36.14 24.81 -32.61
CA LEU A 11 -35.28 23.62 -32.59
C LEU A 11 -33.92 23.97 -31.96
N ARG A 12 -33.41 25.18 -32.26
CA ARG A 12 -32.24 25.75 -31.62
C ARG A 12 -32.44 25.96 -30.12
N ASP A 13 -33.57 26.53 -29.71
CA ASP A 13 -33.89 26.77 -28.29
C ASP A 13 -34.08 25.47 -27.51
N VAL A 14 -34.71 24.46 -28.12
CA VAL A 14 -34.86 23.13 -27.50
C VAL A 14 -33.49 22.46 -27.32
N LEU A 15 -32.62 22.50 -28.32
CA LEU A 15 -31.26 21.97 -28.23
C LEU A 15 -30.45 22.67 -27.14
N LEU A 16 -30.54 24.00 -27.06
CA LEU A 16 -29.88 24.79 -26.02
C LEU A 16 -30.39 24.44 -24.62
N ARG A 17 -31.70 24.28 -24.44
CA ARG A 17 -32.29 23.88 -23.16
C ARG A 17 -31.85 22.48 -22.74
N LEU A 18 -31.82 21.53 -23.67
CA LEU A 18 -31.33 20.17 -23.41
C LEU A 18 -29.83 20.16 -23.07
N LEU A 19 -29.02 20.95 -23.76
CA LEU A 19 -27.59 21.08 -23.48
C LEU A 19 -27.34 21.71 -22.10
N VAL A 20 -28.07 22.76 -21.75
CA VAL A 20 -28.01 23.39 -20.42
C VAL A 20 -28.45 22.41 -19.34
N LEU A 21 -29.52 21.64 -19.56
CA LEU A 21 -30.00 20.61 -18.63
C LEU A 21 -28.97 19.48 -18.47
N GLY A 22 -28.34 19.05 -19.57
CA GLY A 22 -27.25 18.08 -19.56
C GLY A 22 -26.03 18.57 -18.77
N LEU A 23 -25.62 19.82 -18.96
CA LEU A 23 -24.53 20.45 -18.20
C LEU A 23 -24.86 20.65 -16.71
N LEU A 24 -26.10 21.00 -16.39
CA LEU A 24 -26.57 21.16 -15.00
C LEU A 24 -26.66 19.84 -14.26
N THR A 25 -26.99 18.75 -14.97
CA THR A 25 -27.06 17.41 -14.39
C THR A 25 -25.71 16.68 -14.44
N ALA A 26 -24.72 17.16 -15.21
CA ALA A 26 -23.40 16.54 -15.32
C ALA A 26 -22.73 16.20 -13.97
N PRO A 27 -22.75 17.05 -12.94
CA PRO A 27 -22.18 16.70 -11.63
C PRO A 27 -22.90 15.54 -10.94
N LEU A 28 -24.21 15.35 -11.18
CA LEU A 28 -24.98 14.23 -10.65
C LEU A 28 -24.65 12.91 -11.38
N TRP A 29 -24.20 12.99 -12.64
CA TRP A 29 -23.74 11.81 -13.38
C TRP A 29 -22.32 11.40 -12.96
N VAL A 30 -21.46 12.34 -12.56
CA VAL A 30 -20.11 12.04 -12.07
C VAL A 30 -20.14 11.21 -10.78
N THR A 31 -21.18 11.32 -9.95
CA THR A 31 -21.34 10.47 -8.75
C THR A 31 -21.94 9.10 -9.03
N VAL A 32 -22.48 8.86 -10.23
CA VAL A 32 -23.14 7.60 -10.62
C VAL A 32 -22.28 6.78 -11.58
N VAL A 33 -21.39 7.44 -12.32
CA VAL A 33 -20.37 6.78 -13.12
C VAL A 33 -19.08 6.83 -12.31
N ASP A 34 -18.75 5.72 -11.65
CA ASP A 34 -17.48 5.50 -10.92
C ASP A 34 -16.29 5.56 -11.90
N ILE A 35 -15.95 6.75 -12.40
CA ILE A 35 -14.84 6.97 -13.35
C ILE A 35 -13.47 7.00 -12.61
N ASP A 36 -13.45 6.87 -11.29
CA ASP A 36 -12.25 7.07 -10.49
C ASP A 36 -12.14 6.10 -9.29
N GLU A 37 -12.48 4.81 -9.49
CA GLU A 37 -12.15 3.80 -8.49
C GLU A 37 -10.62 3.60 -8.42
N PRO A 38 -10.02 3.63 -7.21
CA PRO A 38 -8.58 3.49 -7.06
C PRO A 38 -8.11 2.13 -7.59
N THR A 39 -7.25 2.15 -8.58
CA THR A 39 -6.54 0.95 -9.04
C THR A 39 -5.27 0.79 -8.21
N HIS A 40 -5.17 -0.33 -7.50
CA HIS A 40 -4.00 -0.72 -6.71
C HIS A 40 -3.10 -1.61 -7.56
N THR A 41 -1.82 -1.23 -7.68
CA THR A 41 -0.80 -2.00 -8.41
C THR A 41 0.12 -2.69 -7.42
N TYR A 42 0.25 -4.00 -7.58
CA TYR A 42 1.10 -4.86 -6.77
C TYR A 42 2.28 -5.32 -7.60
N ASP A 43 3.44 -5.39 -6.97
CA ASP A 43 4.68 -5.87 -7.57
C ASP A 43 5.34 -6.90 -6.64
N ARG A 44 6.35 -7.61 -7.14
CA ARG A 44 7.12 -8.59 -6.39
C ARG A 44 8.61 -8.29 -6.47
N THR A 45 9.33 -8.66 -5.43
CA THR A 45 10.79 -8.77 -5.44
C THR A 45 11.19 -10.16 -4.95
N GLU A 46 12.22 -10.72 -5.56
CA GLU A 46 12.72 -12.04 -5.18
C GLU A 46 13.51 -11.96 -3.88
N VAL A 47 13.31 -12.93 -3.01
CA VAL A 47 14.05 -13.13 -1.77
C VAL A 47 14.94 -14.34 -1.95
N VAL A 48 16.23 -14.17 -1.70
CA VAL A 48 17.25 -15.20 -1.93
C VAL A 48 18.06 -15.43 -0.67
N VAL A 49 18.57 -16.65 -0.54
CA VAL A 49 19.63 -16.97 0.41
C VAL A 49 20.97 -16.82 -0.30
N ASN A 50 21.83 -15.98 0.25
CA ASN A 50 23.18 -15.74 -0.24
C ASN A 50 24.17 -16.15 0.86
N ASP A 51 24.82 -17.29 0.67
CA ASP A 51 25.63 -17.96 1.70
C ASP A 51 24.82 -18.24 2.98
N THR A 52 24.94 -17.38 3.99
CA THR A 52 24.33 -17.53 5.32
C THR A 52 23.29 -16.46 5.64
N ARG A 53 22.98 -15.56 4.69
CA ARG A 53 22.05 -14.45 4.88
C ARG A 53 20.86 -14.57 3.94
N ILE A 54 19.72 -14.07 4.38
CA ILE A 54 18.52 -13.85 3.59
C ILE A 54 18.53 -12.38 3.16
N GLU A 55 18.30 -12.13 1.87
CA GLU A 55 18.22 -10.79 1.31
C GLU A 55 17.32 -10.72 0.09
N TYR A 56 16.99 -9.50 -0.33
CA TYR A 56 16.37 -9.27 -1.63
C TYR A 56 17.41 -9.52 -2.74
N ALA A 57 17.00 -10.18 -3.82
CA ALA A 57 17.87 -10.47 -4.97
C ALA A 57 18.39 -9.18 -5.62
N ASP A 58 17.52 -8.16 -5.67
CA ASP A 58 17.90 -6.81 -6.06
C ASP A 58 18.65 -6.10 -4.92
N ARG A 59 19.64 -5.26 -5.24
CA ARG A 59 20.46 -4.56 -4.23
C ARG A 59 19.62 -3.60 -3.38
N GLY A 60 19.08 -4.13 -2.29
CA GLY A 60 18.29 -3.41 -1.28
C GLY A 60 16.79 -3.61 -1.45
N PRO A 61 16.01 -3.51 -0.35
CA PRO A 61 14.56 -3.58 -0.42
C PRO A 61 14.05 -2.49 -1.37
N PRO A 62 13.08 -2.80 -2.25
CA PRO A 62 12.22 -1.77 -2.81
C PRO A 62 11.72 -0.88 -1.67
N ALA A 63 11.69 0.44 -1.85
CA ALA A 63 11.32 1.37 -0.78
C ALA A 63 9.95 1.06 -0.14
N ARG A 64 9.08 0.33 -0.86
CA ARG A 64 7.74 -0.09 -0.43
C ARG A 64 7.64 -1.56 0.03
N ALA A 65 8.68 -2.38 -0.14
CA ALA A 65 8.66 -3.78 0.29
C ALA A 65 8.84 -3.95 1.80
N GLY A 66 9.54 -3.00 2.44
CA GLY A 66 9.78 -3.04 3.88
C GLY A 66 10.78 -4.14 4.30
N PRO A 67 10.75 -4.57 5.58
CA PRO A 67 11.57 -5.69 6.06
C PRO A 67 11.22 -7.00 5.33
N LEU A 68 12.12 -7.99 5.40
CA LEU A 68 11.92 -9.28 4.72
C LEU A 68 10.70 -10.04 5.25
N SER A 69 10.58 -10.09 6.57
CA SER A 69 9.48 -10.68 7.30
C SER A 69 9.40 -10.06 8.69
N ASP A 70 8.20 -9.93 9.25
CA ASP A 70 8.03 -9.55 10.65
C ASP A 70 8.64 -10.57 11.62
N ASP A 71 8.71 -11.84 11.20
CA ASP A 71 9.29 -12.95 11.95
C ASP A 71 10.83 -12.99 11.88
N ILE A 72 11.46 -12.20 10.99
CA ILE A 72 12.93 -12.09 10.87
C ILE A 72 13.37 -10.66 11.14
N LYS A 73 13.76 -10.37 12.38
CA LYS A 73 14.24 -9.03 12.76
C LYS A 73 15.66 -8.77 12.25
N CYS A 74 16.05 -7.50 12.29
CA CYS A 74 17.38 -7.02 11.91
C CYS A 74 17.72 -7.18 10.42
N THR A 75 16.71 -7.38 9.58
CA THR A 75 16.80 -7.45 8.13
C THR A 75 16.56 -6.07 7.49
N GLY A 76 17.49 -5.11 7.69
CA GLY A 76 17.29 -3.76 7.15
C GLY A 76 18.32 -2.69 7.54
N TYR A 77 17.97 -1.43 7.30
CA TYR A 77 18.88 -0.27 7.40
C TYR A 77 19.03 0.35 8.79
N ASP A 78 18.34 -0.13 9.83
CA ASP A 78 18.53 0.40 11.18
C ASP A 78 19.41 -0.52 12.04
N PRO A 79 20.74 -0.34 12.01
CA PRO A 79 21.65 -1.13 12.82
C PRO A 79 21.53 -0.83 14.32
N ARG A 80 20.88 0.28 14.75
CA ARG A 80 20.79 0.64 16.18
C ARG A 80 19.75 -0.18 16.92
N ALA A 81 18.73 -0.68 16.23
CA ALA A 81 17.68 -1.50 16.81
C ALA A 81 18.20 -2.87 17.31
N CYS A 82 19.34 -3.35 16.82
CA CYS A 82 19.79 -4.74 16.97
C CYS A 82 21.03 -4.94 17.86
N ALA A 83 21.23 -4.07 18.84
CA ALA A 83 22.43 -4.14 19.71
C ALA A 83 22.38 -5.34 20.68
N LEU A 84 21.18 -5.68 21.17
CA LEU A 84 20.98 -6.83 22.05
C LEU A 84 21.26 -8.13 21.29
N GLU A 85 20.71 -8.25 20.09
CA GLU A 85 20.81 -9.43 19.24
C GLU A 85 22.26 -9.68 18.80
N ARG A 86 23.05 -8.62 18.56
CA ARG A 86 24.51 -8.74 18.40
C ARG A 86 25.19 -9.34 19.63
N HIS A 87 24.88 -8.83 20.81
CA HIS A 87 25.46 -9.37 22.04
C HIS A 87 25.10 -10.85 22.26
N LEU A 88 23.86 -11.24 21.92
CA LEU A 88 23.42 -12.63 22.01
C LEU A 88 24.11 -13.51 20.95
N ALA A 89 24.27 -13.02 19.72
CA ALA A 89 24.94 -13.74 18.64
C ALA A 89 26.42 -14.03 18.95
N ASP A 90 27.08 -13.18 19.75
CA ASP A 90 28.44 -13.38 20.26
C ASP A 90 28.55 -14.43 21.39
N GLY A 91 27.50 -15.24 21.59
CA GLY A 91 27.40 -16.24 22.66
C GLY A 91 27.03 -15.66 24.02
N GLY A 92 26.54 -14.42 24.05
CA GLY A 92 25.96 -13.81 25.25
C GLY A 92 24.58 -14.37 25.57
N SER A 93 24.09 -14.06 26.77
CA SER A 93 22.71 -14.30 27.15
C SER A 93 22.13 -13.08 27.87
N ALA A 94 20.83 -12.85 27.70
CA ALA A 94 20.15 -11.73 28.32
C ALA A 94 19.17 -12.22 29.39
N PRO A 95 19.27 -11.72 30.64
CA PRO A 95 18.40 -12.18 31.70
C PRO A 95 16.95 -11.74 31.46
N SER A 96 16.02 -12.69 31.47
CA SER A 96 14.59 -12.36 31.44
C SER A 96 14.03 -12.21 32.86
N ARG A 97 12.75 -11.82 32.95
CA ARG A 97 12.00 -11.80 34.21
C ARG A 97 11.23 -13.12 34.47
N ILE A 98 11.35 -14.09 33.57
CA ILE A 98 10.63 -15.35 33.59
C ILE A 98 11.42 -16.39 34.40
N TYR A 99 10.69 -17.21 35.15
CA TYR A 99 11.25 -18.30 35.95
C TYR A 99 10.51 -19.61 35.66
N ALA A 100 11.26 -20.67 35.38
CA ALA A 100 10.72 -21.98 35.01
C ALA A 100 11.49 -23.12 35.69
N THR A 101 10.89 -24.31 35.78
CA THR A 101 11.52 -25.49 36.41
C THR A 101 12.72 -26.01 35.63
N ARG A 102 12.65 -26.01 34.30
CA ARG A 102 13.76 -26.18 33.34
C ARG A 102 13.19 -25.99 31.94
N VAL A 103 13.85 -25.16 31.14
CA VAL A 103 13.62 -25.08 29.70
C VAL A 103 14.46 -26.18 29.04
N VAL A 104 13.81 -27.02 28.23
CA VAL A 104 14.46 -28.12 27.51
C VAL A 104 14.39 -27.80 26.02
N GLY A 105 15.53 -27.86 25.33
CA GLY A 105 15.56 -27.72 23.87
C GLY A 105 15.34 -26.30 23.35
N GLY A 106 15.65 -25.28 24.14
CA GLY A 106 15.71 -23.91 23.62
C GLY A 106 14.38 -23.23 23.33
N ASP A 107 13.24 -23.81 23.73
CA ASP A 107 11.89 -23.35 23.34
C ASP A 107 11.68 -21.82 23.51
N PRO A 108 11.61 -21.05 22.41
CA PRO A 108 11.45 -19.60 22.47
C PRO A 108 10.08 -19.15 22.96
N SER A 109 9.08 -20.03 22.95
CA SER A 109 7.70 -19.70 23.36
C SER A 109 7.64 -19.18 24.80
N VAL A 110 8.61 -19.57 25.63
CA VAL A 110 8.74 -19.13 27.02
C VAL A 110 9.07 -17.64 27.14
N LEU A 111 9.73 -17.05 26.13
CA LEU A 111 10.20 -15.66 26.15
C LEU A 111 9.16 -14.65 25.66
N GLU A 112 8.04 -15.11 25.09
CA GLU A 112 7.03 -14.25 24.44
C GLU A 112 7.65 -13.25 23.45
N ALA A 113 8.72 -13.66 22.76
CA ALA A 113 9.37 -12.82 21.76
C ALA A 113 8.41 -12.54 20.58
N ASP A 114 8.45 -11.31 20.05
CA ASP A 114 7.67 -10.89 18.89
C ASP A 114 8.29 -11.31 17.55
N TYR A 115 9.34 -12.13 17.60
CA TYR A 115 10.03 -12.67 16.44
C TYR A 115 10.53 -14.09 16.68
N ARG A 116 10.60 -14.88 15.61
CA ARG A 116 11.20 -16.23 15.63
C ARG A 116 12.67 -16.23 15.26
N TYR A 117 13.07 -15.35 14.35
CA TYR A 117 14.41 -15.30 13.81
C TYR A 117 14.98 -13.88 13.84
N VAL A 118 16.30 -13.81 13.79
CA VAL A 118 17.05 -12.57 13.64
C VAL A 118 18.22 -12.79 12.70
N GLN A 119 18.48 -11.81 11.84
CA GLN A 119 19.69 -11.80 11.02
C GLN A 119 20.70 -10.80 11.58
N VAL A 120 21.86 -11.30 12.00
CA VAL A 120 22.92 -10.49 12.59
C VAL A 120 24.25 -10.84 11.92
N GLU A 121 24.99 -9.80 11.50
CA GLU A 121 26.32 -9.96 10.89
C GLU A 121 26.37 -10.93 9.69
N GLY A 122 25.24 -11.08 8.99
CA GLY A 122 25.13 -11.94 7.81
C GLY A 122 24.88 -13.42 8.12
N ALA A 123 24.55 -13.76 9.36
CA ALA A 123 24.05 -15.08 9.75
C ALA A 123 22.64 -14.98 10.31
N VAL A 124 21.86 -16.05 10.16
CA VAL A 124 20.51 -16.16 10.72
C VAL A 124 20.56 -16.96 12.00
N TYR A 125 19.83 -16.48 13.00
CA TYR A 125 19.68 -17.12 14.30
C TYR A 125 18.20 -17.27 14.63
N ARG A 126 17.87 -18.36 15.31
CA ARG A 126 16.57 -18.55 15.93
C ARG A 126 16.62 -18.01 17.36
N ALA A 127 15.57 -17.30 17.77
CA ALA A 127 15.37 -16.93 19.16
C ALA A 127 15.28 -18.21 20.02
N ALA A 128 15.98 -18.25 21.14
CA ALA A 128 15.99 -19.42 22.01
C ALA A 128 16.06 -19.03 23.48
N ALA A 129 15.67 -19.97 24.34
CA ALA A 129 15.58 -19.75 25.78
C ALA A 129 16.37 -20.81 26.56
N GLU A 130 17.17 -20.38 27.54
CA GLU A 130 17.96 -21.27 28.38
C GLU A 130 17.70 -21.04 29.86
N SER A 131 17.77 -22.11 30.66
CA SER A 131 17.66 -21.99 32.12
C SER A 131 19.00 -21.67 32.75
N ASN A 132 19.09 -20.54 33.44
CA ASN A 132 20.26 -20.17 34.21
C ASN A 132 20.31 -20.94 35.54
N THR A 133 21.08 -22.02 35.56
CA THR A 133 21.23 -22.89 36.74
C THR A 133 21.85 -22.20 37.94
N SER A 134 22.61 -21.12 37.71
CA SER A 134 23.24 -20.32 38.76
C SER A 134 22.28 -19.31 39.41
N ALA A 135 21.11 -19.08 38.80
CA ALA A 135 20.10 -18.12 39.27
C ALA A 135 18.79 -18.83 39.71
N GLN A 136 18.92 -19.82 40.59
CA GLN A 136 17.79 -20.56 41.13
C GLN A 136 17.13 -19.83 42.32
N ARG A 137 15.80 -19.80 42.36
CA ARG A 137 15.00 -19.33 43.50
C ARG A 137 14.78 -20.43 44.53
N MET A 138 14.42 -20.04 45.76
CA MET A 138 14.14 -20.99 46.86
C MET A 138 13.01 -22.00 46.56
N ASN A 139 12.11 -21.68 45.62
CA ASN A 139 11.05 -22.59 45.16
C ASN A 139 11.49 -23.55 44.05
N GLY A 140 12.79 -23.61 43.73
CA GLY A 140 13.36 -24.53 42.76
C GLY A 140 13.31 -24.06 41.29
N LEU A 141 12.71 -22.90 41.00
CA LEU A 141 12.65 -22.36 39.65
C LEU A 141 13.94 -21.63 39.27
N TYR A 142 14.37 -21.77 38.02
CA TYR A 142 15.52 -21.09 37.44
C TYR A 142 15.08 -19.89 36.63
N ARG A 143 15.88 -18.81 36.63
CA ARG A 143 15.68 -17.71 35.69
C ARG A 143 15.89 -18.21 34.27
N VAL A 144 15.02 -17.82 33.36
CA VAL A 144 15.18 -18.07 31.93
C VAL A 144 15.97 -16.91 31.33
N ASP A 145 17.04 -17.20 30.61
CA ASP A 145 17.83 -16.21 29.88
C ASP A 145 17.56 -16.38 28.37
N ALA A 146 17.41 -15.27 27.66
CA ALA A 146 17.27 -15.26 26.21
C ALA A 146 18.63 -15.46 25.56
N THR A 147 18.66 -16.26 24.51
CA THR A 147 19.85 -16.58 23.71
C THR A 147 19.46 -16.67 22.23
N LEU A 148 20.47 -16.84 21.38
CA LEU A 148 20.30 -17.05 19.94
C LEU A 148 21.00 -18.35 19.53
N GLU A 149 20.28 -19.19 18.78
CA GLU A 149 20.81 -20.43 18.21
C GLU A 149 21.04 -20.25 16.70
N PRO A 150 22.25 -20.51 16.18
CA PRO A 150 22.49 -20.44 14.74
C PRO A 150 21.57 -21.38 13.96
N VAL A 151 21.02 -20.91 12.83
CA VAL A 151 20.16 -21.71 11.95
C VAL A 151 20.53 -21.48 10.49
N ASP A 152 20.36 -22.51 9.67
CA ASP A 152 20.54 -22.38 8.23
C ASP A 152 19.50 -21.40 7.64
N ALA A 153 19.98 -20.47 6.81
CA ALA A 153 19.16 -19.41 6.23
C ALA A 153 18.02 -19.96 5.35
N ASP A 154 18.24 -21.06 4.63
CA ASP A 154 17.20 -21.74 3.85
C ASP A 154 16.07 -22.26 4.74
N ILE A 155 16.41 -22.85 5.89
CA ILE A 155 15.42 -23.37 6.84
C ILE A 155 14.61 -22.21 7.43
N ALA A 156 15.28 -21.13 7.84
CA ALA A 156 14.60 -19.97 8.38
C ALA A 156 13.68 -19.29 7.35
N LEU A 157 14.13 -19.15 6.10
CA LEU A 157 13.33 -18.56 5.02
C LEU A 157 12.08 -19.39 4.72
N SER A 158 12.22 -20.71 4.60
CA SER A 158 11.06 -21.59 4.39
C SER A 158 10.09 -21.55 5.58
N ASP A 159 10.58 -21.56 6.82
CA ASP A 159 9.71 -21.56 8.03
C ASP A 159 8.88 -20.28 8.23
N VAL A 160 9.32 -19.14 7.69
CA VAL A 160 8.54 -17.89 7.75
C VAL A 160 7.70 -17.65 6.51
N SER A 161 7.93 -18.40 5.43
CA SER A 161 7.24 -18.17 4.17
C SER A 161 5.82 -18.75 4.17
N LEU A 162 4.94 -18.14 3.38
CA LEU A 162 3.59 -18.63 3.16
C LEU A 162 3.47 -19.31 1.79
N GLU A 163 2.64 -20.34 1.71
CA GLU A 163 2.30 -20.93 0.42
C GLU A 163 1.27 -20.04 -0.32
N PRO A 164 1.22 -20.09 -1.67
CA PRO A 164 0.36 -19.20 -2.45
C PRO A 164 -1.14 -19.43 -2.21
N ASP A 165 -1.52 -20.59 -1.69
CA ASP A 165 -2.92 -20.93 -1.39
C ASP A 165 -3.39 -20.39 -0.03
N HIS A 166 -2.47 -19.89 0.80
CA HIS A 166 -2.74 -19.27 2.09
C HIS A 166 -2.79 -17.74 2.04
N VAL A 167 -2.70 -17.15 0.84
CA VAL A 167 -2.71 -15.69 0.63
C VAL A 167 -3.81 -15.26 -0.34
N PRO A 168 -4.22 -13.98 -0.36
CA PRO A 168 -5.21 -13.50 -1.31
C PRO A 168 -4.83 -13.77 -2.78
N SER A 169 -5.82 -14.03 -3.63
CA SER A 169 -5.57 -14.44 -5.02
C SER A 169 -4.74 -13.44 -5.85
N VAL A 170 -4.87 -12.14 -5.58
CA VAL A 170 -4.07 -11.08 -6.21
C VAL A 170 -2.60 -11.20 -5.81
N VAL A 171 -2.33 -11.47 -4.53
CA VAL A 171 -1.00 -11.68 -3.98
C VAL A 171 -0.37 -12.94 -4.57
N ALA A 172 -1.10 -14.07 -4.57
CA ALA A 172 -0.63 -15.32 -5.17
C ALA A 172 -0.34 -15.18 -6.68
N LYS A 173 -1.20 -14.47 -7.43
CA LYS A 173 -0.96 -14.18 -8.85
C LYS A 173 0.25 -13.28 -9.04
N THR A 174 0.43 -12.29 -8.18
CA THR A 174 1.58 -11.39 -8.25
C THR A 174 2.86 -12.15 -7.99
N ALA A 175 2.88 -12.97 -6.93
CA ALA A 175 4.02 -13.82 -6.58
C ALA A 175 4.40 -14.78 -7.71
N ARG A 176 3.44 -15.37 -8.44
CA ARG A 176 3.70 -16.29 -9.57
C ARG A 176 4.07 -15.59 -10.87
N GLY A 177 3.36 -14.52 -11.21
CA GLY A 177 3.36 -13.93 -12.56
C GLY A 177 4.05 -12.57 -12.70
N GLY A 178 4.46 -11.92 -11.61
CA GLY A 178 4.93 -10.54 -11.63
C GLY A 178 3.79 -9.53 -11.40
N PRO A 179 3.96 -8.26 -11.81
CA PRO A 179 3.03 -7.18 -11.43
C PRO A 179 1.56 -7.47 -11.78
N THR A 180 0.65 -7.13 -10.87
CA THR A 180 -0.81 -7.21 -11.11
C THR A 180 -1.55 -5.99 -10.57
N THR A 181 -2.81 -5.83 -10.98
CA THR A 181 -3.68 -4.74 -10.55
C THR A 181 -4.98 -5.25 -9.95
N SER A 182 -5.53 -4.50 -8.99
CA SER A 182 -6.84 -4.75 -8.37
C SER A 182 -7.60 -3.44 -8.18
N GLU A 183 -8.92 -3.49 -8.36
CA GLU A 183 -9.84 -2.36 -8.06
C GLU A 183 -10.03 -2.17 -6.56
N ASN A 184 -9.78 -3.21 -5.76
CA ASN A 184 -9.87 -3.15 -4.30
C ASN A 184 -8.49 -3.33 -3.68
N GLU A 185 -8.22 -2.58 -2.62
CA GLU A 185 -7.04 -2.80 -1.79
C GLU A 185 -7.10 -4.19 -1.15
N VAL A 186 -6.01 -4.93 -1.32
CA VAL A 186 -5.79 -6.26 -0.76
C VAL A 186 -4.71 -6.15 0.30
N ASP A 187 -4.99 -6.75 1.46
CA ASP A 187 -4.02 -6.89 2.55
C ASP A 187 -2.89 -7.83 2.11
N VAL A 188 -1.65 -7.32 2.12
CA VAL A 188 -0.48 -8.05 1.66
C VAL A 188 0.31 -8.49 2.89
N PRO A 189 0.46 -9.81 3.13
CA PRO A 189 1.17 -10.29 4.31
C PRO A 189 2.61 -9.80 4.32
N GLU A 190 3.12 -9.41 5.48
CA GLU A 190 4.52 -8.98 5.66
C GLU A 190 5.51 -10.14 5.76
N THR A 191 5.40 -11.12 4.86
CA THR A 191 6.30 -12.26 4.79
C THR A 191 6.45 -12.77 3.35
N PRO A 192 7.53 -13.48 2.99
CA PRO A 192 7.72 -14.01 1.66
C PRO A 192 6.72 -15.13 1.33
N ILE A 193 6.52 -15.35 0.03
CA ILE A 193 5.68 -16.40 -0.52
C ILE A 193 6.58 -17.40 -1.20
N GLU A 194 6.54 -18.65 -0.75
CA GLU A 194 7.25 -19.77 -1.35
C GLU A 194 6.43 -20.31 -2.54
N LEU A 195 7.05 -20.45 -3.70
CA LEU A 195 6.44 -21.06 -4.88
C LEU A 195 6.81 -22.54 -5.00
N ASP A 196 6.07 -23.27 -5.82
CA ASP A 196 6.27 -24.72 -6.04
C ASP A 196 7.66 -25.08 -6.63
N ASP A 197 8.35 -24.11 -7.23
CA ASP A 197 9.71 -24.27 -7.78
C ASP A 197 10.82 -24.00 -6.74
N GLY A 198 10.44 -23.71 -5.49
CA GLY A 198 11.37 -23.40 -4.38
C GLY A 198 11.90 -21.97 -4.40
N THR A 199 11.31 -21.07 -5.21
CA THR A 199 11.65 -19.64 -5.19
C THR A 199 10.78 -18.87 -4.19
N TYR A 200 11.32 -17.78 -3.64
CA TYR A 200 10.64 -16.96 -2.64
C TYR A 200 10.43 -15.54 -3.14
N TYR A 201 9.22 -15.02 -2.99
CA TYR A 201 8.88 -13.67 -3.43
C TYR A 201 8.18 -12.87 -2.34
N ARG A 202 8.64 -11.63 -2.13
CA ARG A 202 7.92 -10.64 -1.33
C ARG A 202 7.06 -9.79 -2.25
N VAL A 203 5.74 -9.89 -2.10
CA VAL A 203 4.78 -9.02 -2.79
C VAL A 203 4.59 -7.73 -2.00
N TYR A 204 4.42 -6.59 -2.66
CA TYR A 204 4.14 -5.31 -2.01
C TYR A 204 3.25 -4.41 -2.87
N LEU A 205 2.60 -3.44 -2.24
CA LEU A 205 1.84 -2.40 -2.94
C LEU A 205 2.82 -1.41 -3.59
N GLN A 206 2.88 -1.39 -4.91
CA GLN A 206 3.75 -0.51 -5.67
C GLN A 206 3.17 0.90 -5.84
N SER A 207 1.87 1.02 -6.07
CA SER A 207 1.16 2.29 -6.25
C SER A 207 -0.35 2.13 -6.10
N SER A 208 -1.04 3.22 -5.77
CA SER A 208 -2.50 3.36 -5.92
C SER A 208 -2.77 4.54 -6.83
N SER A 209 -3.71 4.43 -7.78
CA SER A 209 -4.02 5.52 -8.73
C SER A 209 -4.58 6.79 -8.05
N ASN A 210 -5.06 6.67 -6.81
CA ASN A 210 -5.43 7.81 -5.98
C ASN A 210 -4.24 8.52 -5.33
N GLU A 211 -3.03 7.92 -5.34
CA GLU A 211 -1.79 8.64 -5.11
C GLU A 211 -1.48 9.47 -6.37
N SER A 212 -2.25 10.53 -6.62
CA SER A 212 -1.93 11.49 -7.67
C SER A 212 -0.66 12.26 -7.28
N PRO A 213 0.52 12.02 -7.90
CA PRO A 213 1.71 12.85 -7.66
C PRO A 213 1.52 14.31 -8.12
N LEU A 214 0.40 14.60 -8.80
CA LEU A 214 0.06 15.92 -9.33
C LEU A 214 -0.68 16.82 -8.33
N ILE A 215 -1.23 16.28 -7.23
CA ILE A 215 -2.02 17.10 -6.29
C ILE A 215 -1.24 17.41 -5.01
N GLU A 216 -0.31 16.55 -4.58
CA GLU A 216 0.26 16.70 -3.23
C GLU A 216 1.42 17.71 -3.09
N ASN A 217 2.11 18.10 -4.18
CA ASN A 217 3.32 18.94 -4.01
C ASN A 217 3.52 20.13 -4.98
N ARG A 218 2.50 20.54 -5.78
CA ARG A 218 2.67 21.71 -6.68
C ARG A 218 1.55 22.75 -6.71
N PHE A 219 0.38 22.47 -6.14
CA PHE A 219 -0.79 23.35 -6.23
C PHE A 219 -1.43 23.70 -4.87
N SER A 220 -0.62 23.83 -3.82
CA SER A 220 -1.04 24.35 -2.50
C SER A 220 -1.43 25.84 -2.49
N GLY A 221 -1.72 26.45 -3.64
CA GLY A 221 -2.13 27.84 -3.76
C GLY A 221 -3.17 28.04 -4.86
N PHE A 222 -4.42 28.21 -4.47
CA PHE A 222 -5.52 28.86 -5.21
C PHE A 222 -6.11 28.16 -6.46
N LEU A 223 -5.38 27.34 -7.21
CA LEU A 223 -5.88 26.78 -8.48
C LEU A 223 -7.03 25.75 -8.36
N PRO A 224 -7.02 24.76 -7.44
CA PRO A 224 -8.15 23.84 -7.32
C PRO A 224 -9.42 24.57 -6.82
N LEU A 225 -9.26 25.61 -6.01
CA LEU A 225 -10.34 26.48 -5.58
C LEU A 225 -10.92 27.27 -6.77
N LEU A 226 -10.07 27.72 -7.70
CA LEU A 226 -10.50 28.36 -8.94
C LEU A 226 -11.31 27.42 -9.85
N ILE A 227 -10.91 26.16 -10.01
CA ILE A 227 -11.60 25.22 -10.90
C ILE A 227 -12.96 24.80 -10.31
N THR A 228 -13.05 24.63 -8.99
CA THR A 228 -14.31 24.29 -8.33
C THR A 228 -15.27 25.49 -8.24
N PHE A 229 -14.76 26.71 -8.04
CA PHE A 229 -15.60 27.91 -7.85
C PHE A 229 -15.80 28.78 -9.10
N ALA A 230 -14.95 28.73 -10.13
CA ALA A 230 -15.12 29.56 -11.34
C ALA A 230 -16.36 29.25 -12.20
N PRO A 231 -16.82 27.99 -12.36
CA PRO A 231 -17.95 27.66 -13.22
C PRO A 231 -19.25 28.46 -12.94
N PRO A 232 -19.71 28.64 -11.69
CA PRO A 232 -20.89 29.47 -11.42
C PRO A 232 -20.69 30.95 -11.77
N PHE A 233 -19.47 31.50 -11.61
CA PHE A 233 -19.21 32.90 -11.95
C PHE A 233 -19.13 33.15 -13.45
N VAL A 234 -18.58 32.21 -14.23
CA VAL A 234 -18.57 32.31 -15.70
C VAL A 234 -20.00 32.24 -16.25
N GLY A 235 -20.84 31.33 -15.72
CA GLY A 235 -22.26 31.25 -16.07
C GLY A 235 -23.02 32.54 -15.76
N MET A 236 -22.79 33.13 -14.58
CA MET A 236 -23.41 34.39 -14.17
C MET A 236 -22.91 35.58 -15.01
N TYR A 237 -21.63 35.63 -15.37
CA TYR A 237 -21.07 36.67 -16.24
C TYR A 237 -21.70 36.65 -17.64
N ILE A 238 -21.92 35.47 -18.21
CA ILE A 238 -22.58 35.30 -19.52
C ILE A 238 -24.04 35.77 -19.44
N LEU A 239 -24.77 35.40 -18.39
CA LEU A 239 -26.15 35.85 -18.17
C LEU A 239 -26.27 37.38 -18.02
N ILE A 240 -25.31 38.03 -17.38
CA ILE A 240 -25.29 39.50 -17.22
C ILE A 240 -24.98 40.22 -18.55
N ARG A 241 -24.23 39.59 -19.47
CA ARG A 241 -23.87 40.19 -20.77
C ARG A 241 -24.88 39.97 -21.89
N LEU A 242 -25.68 38.91 -21.82
CA LEU A 242 -26.70 38.57 -22.82
C LEU A 242 -27.81 39.64 -23.06
N PRO A 243 -28.25 40.47 -22.10
CA PRO A 243 -29.35 41.42 -22.36
C PRO A 243 -28.94 42.61 -23.25
N ARG A 244 -27.64 42.80 -23.55
CA ARG A 244 -27.16 43.94 -24.34
C ARG A 244 -27.11 43.71 -25.86
N GLN A 245 -27.45 42.51 -26.35
CA GLN A 245 -27.35 42.18 -27.77
C GLN A 245 -28.68 41.87 -28.47
N PHE A 246 -29.81 41.96 -27.77
CA PHE A 246 -31.12 41.77 -28.39
C PHE A 246 -31.84 43.11 -28.50
N GLU A 247 -31.68 43.76 -29.64
CA GLU A 247 -32.48 44.93 -30.03
C GLU A 247 -33.83 44.42 -30.56
N ILE A 248 -34.88 44.54 -29.73
CA ILE A 248 -36.24 44.13 -30.09
C ILE A 248 -36.81 45.21 -31.03
N SER A 249 -36.69 45.02 -32.34
CA SER A 249 -37.37 45.87 -33.32
C SER A 249 -38.87 45.53 -33.34
N TYR A 250 -39.67 46.33 -32.63
CA TYR A 250 -41.12 46.24 -32.62
C TYR A 250 -41.68 46.74 -33.96
N VAL A 251 -42.07 45.83 -34.86
CA VAL A 251 -42.80 46.20 -36.08
C VAL A 251 -44.28 46.30 -35.73
N GLY A 252 -44.70 47.47 -35.27
CA GLY A 252 -46.11 47.80 -35.08
C GLY A 252 -46.79 47.97 -36.43
N ASN A 253 -47.57 46.98 -36.85
CA ASN A 253 -48.41 47.06 -38.04
C ASN A 253 -49.55 48.07 -37.80
N ARG A 254 -49.45 49.25 -38.40
CA ARG A 254 -50.44 50.32 -38.32
C ARG A 254 -51.17 50.43 -39.66
N ASN A 255 -52.14 49.54 -39.88
CA ASN A 255 -53.11 49.75 -40.95
C ASN A 255 -54.26 50.60 -40.41
N ARG A 256 -54.25 51.87 -40.80
CA ARG A 256 -55.45 52.67 -41.06
C ARG A 256 -55.66 52.63 -42.56
N ASP A 257 -56.81 52.11 -42.98
CA ASP A 257 -57.83 52.86 -43.75
C ASP A 257 -59.18 52.16 -43.55
#